data_AF-A0A450SVC0-F1
#
_entry.id   AF-A0A450SVC0-F1
#
_cell.length_a   1.000
_cell.length_b   1.000
_cell.length_c   1.000
_cell.angle_alpha   90.00
_cell.angle_beta   90.00
_cell.angle_gamma   90.00
#
_symmetry.space_group_name_H-M   'P 1'
#
loop_
_entity.id
_entity.type
_entity.pdbx_description
1 polymer ?
#
loop_
_entity_poly.entity_id
_entity_poly.type
_entity_poly.pdbx_seq_one_letter_code
_entity_poly.pdbx_strand_id
1 'polypeptide(L)'
;MFTKKTALSFVAIALVLVVIGINLFQKNEELASIDPSQTRVGAIIPLTGEVATYGDSLKKGYDLAASEFDGKIAVVYEDSKANPTEGVTAMQKLLSQGVRHFLGDATSGVSLALAPLADQNKALLMISIATSDKLTGAGPYVFRNCPPNSRQATAAAEFVEKQLKASRVAVLAKANPYAANLAAEFKKEAAKRGMTVVLDEQYELSARDFSVLVEKLRRAQVDAAFIPGNYEDTARLLRKVLRLPLLAGLFHLLSLAKIGAGEQQSPAHSDTNRSV
;
A
#
# COMPACT_ATOMS: atom_id res chain seq x y z
N MET A 1 1.54 -29.22 -48.34
CA MET A 1 1.60 -30.38 -47.42
C MET A 1 1.88 -29.84 -46.02
N PHE A 2 0.85 -29.60 -45.21
CA PHE A 2 1.04 -29.06 -43.85
C PHE A 2 1.70 -30.13 -42.98
N THR A 3 2.85 -29.81 -42.38
CA THR A 3 3.53 -30.74 -41.47
C THR A 3 2.77 -30.80 -40.16
N LYS A 4 2.80 -31.95 -39.47
CA LYS A 4 2.12 -32.13 -38.17
C LYS A 4 2.47 -31.03 -37.15
N LYS A 5 3.69 -30.46 -37.23
CA LYS A 5 4.12 -29.32 -36.41
C LYS A 5 3.39 -28.02 -36.73
N THR A 6 3.18 -27.70 -38.01
CA THR A 6 2.40 -26.51 -38.41
C THR A 6 0.94 -26.61 -37.99
N ALA A 7 0.32 -27.80 -38.10
CA ALA A 7 -1.06 -28.02 -37.64
C ALA A 7 -1.20 -27.85 -36.12
N LEU A 8 -0.22 -28.32 -35.34
CA LEU A 8 -0.23 -28.20 -33.87
C LEU A 8 -0.11 -26.74 -33.41
N SER A 9 0.69 -25.92 -34.10
CA SER A 9 0.82 -24.50 -33.80
C SER A 9 -0.47 -23.71 -34.05
N PHE A 10 -1.21 -24.04 -35.12
CA PHE A 10 -2.50 -23.39 -35.38
C PHE A 10 -3.57 -23.74 -34.32
N VAL A 11 -3.59 -24.99 -33.86
CA VAL A 11 -4.50 -25.42 -32.78
C VAL A 11 -4.16 -24.71 -31.47
N ALA A 12 -2.87 -24.56 -31.14
CA ALA A 12 -2.45 -23.84 -29.94
C ALA A 12 -2.83 -22.35 -29.99
N ILE A 13 -2.64 -21.69 -31.14
CA ILE A 13 -3.03 -20.27 -31.31
C ILE A 13 -4.56 -20.11 -31.22
N ALA A 14 -5.33 -21.01 -31.85
CA ALA A 14 -6.79 -20.98 -31.76
C ALA A 14 -7.27 -21.18 -30.31
N LEU A 15 -6.67 -22.10 -29.55
CA LEU A 15 -6.98 -22.29 -28.13
C LEU A 15 -6.67 -21.04 -27.29
N VAL A 16 -5.53 -20.38 -27.53
CA VAL A 16 -5.19 -19.13 -26.84
C VAL A 16 -6.19 -18.02 -27.17
N LEU A 17 -6.60 -17.90 -28.44
CA LEU A 17 -7.60 -16.91 -28.86
C LEU A 17 -8.98 -17.20 -28.27
N VAL A 18 -9.37 -18.47 -28.15
CA VAL A 18 -10.62 -18.88 -27.48
C VAL A 18 -10.56 -18.56 -25.98
N VAL A 19 -9.44 -18.84 -25.31
CA VAL A 19 -9.27 -18.50 -23.88
C VAL A 19 -9.30 -16.98 -23.66
N ILE A 20 -8.65 -16.20 -24.53
CA ILE A 20 -8.73 -14.73 -24.49
C ILE A 20 -10.17 -14.26 -24.75
N GLY A 21 -10.85 -14.84 -25.74
CA GLY A 21 -12.25 -14.54 -26.05
C GLY A 21 -13.20 -14.83 -24.89
N ILE A 22 -13.04 -15.99 -24.22
CA ILE A 22 -13.83 -16.37 -23.04
C ILE A 22 -13.57 -15.41 -21.87
N ASN A 23 -12.31 -15.05 -21.60
CA ASN A 23 -11.98 -14.09 -20.54
C ASN A 23 -12.55 -12.69 -20.82
N LEU A 24 -12.53 -12.24 -22.09
CA LEU A 24 -13.13 -10.96 -22.50
C LEU A 24 -14.66 -10.98 -22.41
N PHE A 25 -15.30 -12.11 -22.74
CA PHE A 25 -16.75 -12.25 -22.70
C PHE A 25 -17.27 -12.33 -21.25
N GLN A 26 -16.61 -13.12 -20.39
CA GLN A 26 -16.98 -13.24 -18.96
C GLN A 26 -16.81 -11.91 -18.21
N LYS A 27 -15.75 -11.15 -18.50
CA LYS A 27 -15.52 -9.83 -17.88
C LYS A 27 -16.55 -8.77 -18.33
N ASN A 28 -17.19 -8.97 -19.49
CA ASN A 28 -18.29 -8.12 -19.96
C ASN A 28 -19.64 -8.50 -19.32
N GLU A 29 -19.90 -9.78 -19.02
CA GLU A 29 -21.12 -10.20 -18.33
C GLU A 29 -21.16 -9.76 -16.86
N GLU A 30 -20.03 -9.82 -16.14
CA GLU A 30 -19.97 -9.37 -14.75
C GLU A 30 -20.34 -7.87 -14.62
N LEU A 31 -19.99 -7.06 -15.63
CA LEU A 31 -20.36 -5.65 -15.73
C LEU A 31 -21.81 -5.40 -16.22
N ALA A 32 -22.37 -6.29 -17.03
CA ALA A 32 -23.76 -6.21 -17.48
C ALA A 32 -24.76 -6.67 -16.39
N SER A 33 -24.28 -7.38 -15.37
CA SER A 33 -25.06 -7.80 -14.20
C SER A 33 -25.28 -6.69 -13.15
N ILE A 34 -24.60 -5.55 -13.30
CA ILE A 34 -24.77 -4.38 -12.44
C ILE A 34 -26.02 -3.63 -12.87
N ASP A 35 -26.99 -3.53 -11.96
CA ASP A 35 -28.24 -2.82 -12.20
C ASP A 35 -27.94 -1.35 -12.59
N PRO A 36 -28.47 -0.84 -13.73
CA PRO A 36 -28.26 0.53 -14.17
C PRO A 36 -28.62 1.61 -13.14
N SER A 37 -29.43 1.29 -12.14
CA SER A 37 -29.77 2.16 -11.01
C SER A 37 -28.66 2.28 -9.96
N GLN A 38 -27.65 1.40 -9.99
CA GLN A 38 -26.53 1.39 -9.05
C GLN A 38 -25.46 2.40 -9.45
N THR A 39 -24.93 3.11 -8.45
CA THR A 39 -23.74 3.94 -8.63
C THR A 39 -22.51 3.05 -8.67
N ARG A 40 -21.82 3.04 -9.82
CA ARG A 40 -20.57 2.29 -10.01
C ARG A 40 -19.40 3.03 -9.39
N VAL A 41 -18.65 2.33 -8.55
CA VAL A 41 -17.41 2.80 -7.92
C VAL A 41 -16.27 1.87 -8.35
N GLY A 42 -15.28 2.40 -9.04
CA GLY A 42 -14.13 1.63 -9.50
C GLY A 42 -13.10 1.44 -8.38
N ALA A 43 -12.75 0.21 -8.03
CA ALA A 43 -11.66 -0.07 -7.10
C ALA A 43 -10.44 -0.60 -7.86
N ILE A 44 -9.37 0.20 -7.89
CA ILE A 44 -8.11 -0.18 -8.52
C ILE A 44 -7.13 -0.49 -7.40
N ILE A 45 -6.98 -1.77 -7.08
CA ILE A 45 -6.24 -2.27 -5.92
C ILE A 45 -5.38 -3.47 -6.31
N PRO A 46 -4.32 -3.81 -5.55
CA PRO A 46 -3.46 -4.92 -5.92
C PRO A 46 -4.11 -6.24 -5.49
N LEU A 47 -4.87 -6.86 -6.38
CA LEU A 47 -5.55 -8.15 -6.12
C LEU A 47 -4.59 -9.33 -6.29
N THR A 48 -3.53 -9.14 -7.08
CA THR A 48 -2.45 -10.12 -7.24
C THR A 48 -1.08 -9.47 -7.03
N GLY A 49 -0.03 -10.30 -7.05
CA GLY A 49 1.35 -9.86 -6.83
C GLY A 49 1.78 -9.84 -5.36
N GLU A 50 2.93 -9.24 -5.10
CA GLU A 50 3.61 -9.30 -3.79
C GLU A 50 2.78 -8.71 -2.64
N VAL A 51 1.90 -7.76 -2.93
CA VAL A 51 1.12 -7.04 -1.92
C VAL A 51 -0.38 -7.33 -2.02
N ALA A 52 -0.74 -8.48 -2.60
CA ALA A 52 -2.11 -8.95 -2.75
C ALA A 52 -2.90 -9.00 -1.44
N THR A 53 -2.21 -9.22 -0.33
CA THR A 53 -2.79 -9.23 1.03
C THR A 53 -3.43 -7.89 1.41
N TYR A 54 -2.89 -6.77 0.93
CA TYR A 54 -3.53 -5.46 1.11
C TYR A 54 -4.78 -5.34 0.24
N GLY A 55 -4.74 -5.80 -1.01
CA GLY A 55 -5.91 -5.77 -1.89
C GLY A 55 -7.05 -6.64 -1.40
N ASP A 56 -6.76 -7.83 -0.85
CA ASP A 56 -7.77 -8.69 -0.22
C ASP A 56 -8.43 -7.99 0.99
N SER A 57 -7.64 -7.33 1.83
CA SER A 57 -8.16 -6.58 2.97
C SER A 57 -9.01 -5.37 2.53
N LEU A 58 -8.56 -4.62 1.53
CA LEU A 58 -9.31 -3.50 0.95
C LEU A 58 -10.61 -3.99 0.31
N LYS A 59 -10.56 -5.08 -0.47
CA LYS A 59 -11.74 -5.67 -1.11
C LYS A 59 -12.80 -6.01 -0.08
N LYS A 60 -12.44 -6.74 0.99
CA LYS A 60 -13.36 -7.08 2.08
C LYS A 60 -13.96 -5.84 2.75
N GLY A 61 -13.15 -4.82 3.01
CA GLY A 61 -13.64 -3.57 3.59
C GLY A 61 -14.59 -2.81 2.67
N TYR A 62 -14.30 -2.76 1.37
CA TYR A 62 -15.14 -2.12 0.37
C TYR A 62 -16.44 -2.88 0.13
N ASP A 63 -16.40 -4.21 0.07
CA ASP A 63 -17.60 -5.06 -0.04
C ASP A 63 -18.50 -4.87 1.18
N LEU A 64 -17.93 -4.86 2.39
CA LEU A 64 -18.66 -4.61 3.63
C LEU A 64 -19.32 -3.22 3.61
N ALA A 65 -18.56 -2.18 3.29
CA ALA A 65 -19.10 -0.82 3.20
C ALA A 65 -20.20 -0.71 2.14
N ALA A 66 -20.03 -1.32 0.96
CA ALA A 66 -21.05 -1.30 -0.09
C ALA A 66 -22.35 -2.02 0.33
N SER A 67 -22.25 -3.07 1.15
CA SER A 67 -23.41 -3.81 1.66
C SER A 67 -24.32 -2.95 2.56
N GLU A 68 -23.79 -1.90 3.19
CA GLU A 68 -24.56 -0.97 4.02
C GLU A 68 -25.44 -0.01 3.19
N PHE A 69 -25.30 0.01 1.86
CA PHE A 69 -26.05 0.89 0.96
C PHE A 69 -27.23 0.19 0.26
N ASP A 70 -27.74 -0.92 0.80
CA ASP A 70 -28.89 -1.66 0.26
C ASP A 70 -28.77 -1.96 -1.25
N GLY A 71 -27.56 -2.28 -1.71
CA GLY A 71 -27.29 -2.55 -3.11
C GLY A 71 -27.34 -1.32 -4.03
N LYS A 72 -27.28 -0.08 -3.54
CA LYS A 72 -27.19 1.12 -4.39
C LYS A 72 -25.78 1.38 -4.93
N ILE A 73 -24.76 0.76 -4.34
CA ILE A 73 -23.36 0.87 -4.73
C ILE A 73 -22.89 -0.45 -5.30
N ALA A 74 -22.30 -0.41 -6.50
CA ALA A 74 -21.62 -1.54 -7.11
C ALA A 74 -20.12 -1.24 -7.23
N VAL A 75 -19.30 -2.02 -6.53
CA VAL A 75 -17.85 -1.88 -6.62
C VAL A 75 -17.33 -2.71 -7.79
N VAL A 76 -16.66 -2.04 -8.74
CA VAL A 76 -16.06 -2.67 -9.92
C VAL A 76 -14.56 -2.77 -9.70
N TYR A 77 -14.06 -3.99 -9.57
CA TYR A 77 -12.66 -4.23 -9.23
C TYR A 77 -11.78 -4.37 -10.47
N GLU A 78 -10.62 -3.73 -10.46
CA GLU A 78 -9.54 -3.95 -11.41
C GLU A 78 -8.22 -4.15 -10.66
N ASP A 79 -7.44 -5.14 -11.10
CA ASP A 79 -6.18 -5.50 -10.46
C ASP A 79 -5.05 -4.58 -10.95
N SER A 80 -4.46 -3.82 -10.02
CA SER A 80 -3.29 -2.99 -10.31
C SER A 80 -1.99 -3.79 -10.34
N LYS A 81 -1.95 -4.99 -9.73
CA LYS A 81 -0.73 -5.79 -9.49
C LYS A 81 0.36 -5.02 -8.74
N ALA A 82 0.00 -3.92 -8.06
CA ALA A 82 0.92 -2.92 -7.52
C ALA A 82 1.89 -2.33 -8.56
N ASN A 83 1.46 -2.28 -9.83
CA ASN A 83 2.21 -1.76 -10.95
C ASN A 83 1.55 -0.48 -11.49
N PRO A 84 2.27 0.67 -11.56
CA PRO A 84 1.69 1.93 -12.03
C PRO A 84 1.07 1.86 -13.43
N THR A 85 1.70 1.15 -14.36
CA THR A 85 1.22 1.02 -15.75
C THR A 85 -0.08 0.22 -15.82
N GLU A 86 -0.15 -0.88 -15.09
CA GLU A 86 -1.38 -1.71 -15.00
C GLU A 86 -2.52 -0.91 -14.33
N GLY A 87 -2.22 -0.17 -13.25
CA GLY A 87 -3.19 0.69 -12.59
C GLY A 87 -3.74 1.80 -13.50
N VAL A 88 -2.88 2.47 -14.27
CA VAL A 88 -3.31 3.49 -15.25
C VAL A 88 -4.20 2.85 -16.32
N THR A 89 -3.82 1.68 -16.84
CA THR A 89 -4.60 0.94 -17.84
C THR A 89 -5.99 0.56 -17.29
N ALA A 90 -6.05 0.07 -16.06
CA ALA A 90 -7.28 -0.23 -15.35
C ALA A 90 -8.19 1.00 -15.20
N MET A 91 -7.62 2.15 -14.79
CA MET A 91 -8.40 3.38 -14.64
C MET A 91 -8.94 3.89 -15.96
N GLN A 92 -8.12 3.89 -17.03
CA GLN A 92 -8.56 4.28 -18.37
C GLN A 92 -9.71 3.40 -18.87
N LYS A 93 -9.64 2.08 -18.61
CA LYS A 93 -10.72 1.14 -18.93
C LYS A 93 -12.01 1.52 -18.20
N LEU A 94 -11.96 1.75 -16.89
CA LEU A 94 -13.17 2.08 -16.11
C LEU A 94 -13.73 3.47 -16.47
N LEU A 95 -12.86 4.44 -16.77
CA LEU A 95 -13.25 5.77 -17.25
C LEU A 95 -14.01 5.68 -18.58
N SER A 96 -13.54 4.86 -19.53
CA SER A 96 -14.20 4.65 -20.82
C SER A 96 -15.55 3.94 -20.68
N GLN A 97 -15.74 3.17 -19.61
CA GLN A 97 -17.01 2.57 -19.23
C GLN A 97 -17.94 3.51 -18.45
N GLY A 98 -17.53 4.77 -18.23
CA GLY A 98 -18.36 5.79 -17.58
C GLY A 98 -18.23 5.86 -16.05
N VAL A 99 -17.29 5.14 -15.44
CA VAL A 99 -17.03 5.26 -13.98
C VAL A 99 -16.42 6.63 -13.67
N ARG A 100 -16.85 7.26 -12.57
CA ARG A 100 -16.39 8.60 -12.13
C ARG A 100 -15.95 8.67 -10.68
N HIS A 101 -16.16 7.61 -9.91
CA HIS A 101 -15.77 7.50 -8.51
C HIS A 101 -14.81 6.33 -8.38
N PHE A 102 -13.65 6.56 -7.78
CA PHE A 102 -12.58 5.60 -7.70
C PHE A 102 -12.07 5.45 -6.27
N LEU A 103 -11.83 4.20 -5.88
CA LEU A 103 -11.08 3.82 -4.69
C LEU A 103 -9.66 3.48 -5.14
N GLY A 104 -8.70 4.20 -4.58
CA GLY A 104 -7.31 4.18 -4.99
C GLY A 104 -6.51 3.01 -4.44
N ASP A 105 -5.37 2.78 -5.09
CA ASP A 105 -4.49 1.65 -4.83
C ASP A 105 -3.84 1.66 -3.44
N ALA A 106 -3.36 0.48 -3.02
CA ALA A 106 -2.68 0.34 -1.74
C ALA A 106 -1.30 1.01 -1.67
N THR A 107 -0.67 1.21 -2.83
CA THR A 107 0.71 1.63 -2.95
C THR A 107 0.80 3.09 -3.40
N SER A 108 1.69 3.85 -2.77
CA SER A 108 1.95 5.24 -3.19
C SER A 108 2.36 5.37 -4.66
N GLY A 109 3.08 4.37 -5.20
CA GLY A 109 3.50 4.39 -6.60
C GLY A 109 2.32 4.37 -7.58
N VAL A 110 1.37 3.46 -7.39
CA VAL A 110 0.18 3.38 -8.23
C VAL A 110 -0.73 4.58 -7.98
N SER A 111 -1.03 4.93 -6.72
CA SER A 111 -1.92 6.06 -6.43
C SER A 111 -1.40 7.39 -7.02
N LEU A 112 -0.08 7.61 -7.03
CA LEU A 112 0.53 8.78 -7.67
C LEU A 112 0.36 8.78 -9.19
N ALA A 113 0.32 7.61 -9.82
CA ALA A 113 0.06 7.49 -11.26
C ALA A 113 -1.42 7.66 -11.60
N LEU A 114 -2.34 7.27 -10.69
CA LEU A 114 -3.79 7.45 -10.87
C LEU A 114 -4.23 8.91 -10.68
N ALA A 115 -3.62 9.63 -9.73
CA ALA A 115 -3.99 11.00 -9.37
C ALA A 115 -4.15 11.95 -10.57
N PRO A 116 -3.16 12.15 -11.46
CA PRO A 116 -3.31 13.06 -12.59
C PRO A 116 -4.41 12.63 -13.56
N LEU A 117 -4.65 11.32 -13.71
CA LEU A 117 -5.70 10.82 -14.57
C LEU A 117 -7.09 11.09 -13.97
N ALA A 118 -7.22 10.95 -12.65
CA ALA A 118 -8.42 11.31 -11.90
C ALA A 118 -8.77 12.79 -12.12
N ASP A 119 -7.81 13.69 -11.90
CA ASP A 119 -8.01 15.12 -12.03
C ASP A 119 -8.33 15.56 -13.46
N GLN A 120 -7.59 15.05 -14.45
CA GLN A 120 -7.83 15.35 -15.87
C GLN A 120 -9.24 14.96 -16.32
N ASN A 121 -9.79 13.88 -15.78
CA ASN A 121 -11.12 13.37 -16.12
C ASN A 121 -12.21 13.87 -15.17
N LYS A 122 -11.90 14.75 -14.21
CA LYS A 122 -12.82 15.19 -13.15
C LYS A 122 -13.47 14.00 -12.43
N ALA A 123 -12.71 12.94 -12.22
CA ALA A 123 -13.12 11.73 -11.56
C ALA A 123 -12.59 11.74 -10.13
N LEU A 124 -13.47 11.48 -9.15
CA LEU A 124 -13.09 11.44 -7.75
C LEU A 124 -12.21 10.22 -7.49
N LEU A 125 -11.04 10.41 -6.88
CA LEU A 125 -10.14 9.35 -6.43
C LEU A 125 -9.97 9.45 -4.91
N MET A 126 -10.51 8.46 -4.19
CA MET A 126 -10.37 8.33 -2.73
C MET A 126 -9.33 7.28 -2.39
N ILE A 127 -8.24 7.69 -1.74
CA ILE A 127 -7.13 6.81 -1.36
C ILE A 127 -7.24 6.46 0.12
N SER A 128 -7.17 5.16 0.45
CA SER A 128 -7.39 4.70 1.83
C SER A 128 -6.16 4.21 2.58
N ILE A 129 -5.01 4.07 1.92
CA ILE A 129 -3.81 3.51 2.56
C ILE A 129 -2.49 4.09 2.06
N ALA A 130 -2.39 4.57 0.81
CA ALA A 130 -1.15 5.11 0.29
C ALA A 130 -0.78 6.48 0.89
N THR A 131 0.36 6.57 1.56
CA THR A 131 0.66 7.68 2.49
C THR A 131 1.73 8.66 2.01
N SER A 132 2.21 8.55 0.76
CA SER A 132 3.18 9.51 0.22
C SER A 132 2.70 10.96 0.39
N ASP A 133 3.57 11.87 0.85
CA ASP A 133 3.24 13.28 1.00
C ASP A 133 2.83 13.92 -0.33
N LYS A 134 3.39 13.44 -1.46
CA LYS A 134 3.04 13.91 -2.81
C LYS A 134 1.58 13.68 -3.21
N LEU A 135 0.84 12.84 -2.47
CA LEU A 135 -0.60 12.65 -2.69
C LEU A 135 -1.44 13.77 -2.08
N THR A 136 -0.91 14.48 -1.08
CA THR A 136 -1.57 15.65 -0.50
C THR A 136 -1.53 16.78 -1.53
N GLY A 137 -2.70 17.24 -1.99
CA GLY A 137 -2.77 18.29 -3.01
C GLY A 137 -2.35 17.82 -4.40
N ALA A 138 -2.42 16.51 -4.68
CA ALA A 138 -2.13 15.96 -6.00
C ALA A 138 -3.12 16.45 -7.08
N GLY A 139 -4.31 16.89 -6.65
CA GLY A 139 -5.21 17.75 -7.41
C GLY A 139 -6.61 17.79 -6.78
N PRO A 140 -7.55 18.54 -7.39
CA PRO A 140 -8.84 18.87 -6.77
C PRO A 140 -9.82 17.69 -6.66
N TYR A 141 -9.60 16.60 -7.40
CA TYR A 141 -10.43 15.40 -7.34
C TYR A 141 -9.77 14.24 -6.58
N VAL A 142 -8.61 14.48 -5.96
CA VAL A 142 -7.84 13.46 -5.24
C VAL A 142 -7.96 13.68 -3.74
N PHE A 143 -8.54 12.70 -3.05
CA PHE A 143 -8.80 12.71 -1.62
C PHE A 143 -8.12 11.54 -0.93
N ARG A 144 -7.87 11.70 0.37
CA ARG A 144 -7.27 10.66 1.20
C ARG A 144 -7.79 10.73 2.63
N ASN A 145 -8.12 9.59 3.24
CA ASN A 145 -8.48 9.48 4.67
C ASN A 145 -7.38 8.87 5.55
N CYS A 146 -6.19 8.59 5.02
CA CYS A 146 -5.03 8.18 5.80
C CYS A 146 -3.98 9.32 5.94
N PRO A 147 -3.19 9.34 7.03
CA PRO A 147 -2.24 10.42 7.29
C PRO A 147 -1.05 10.39 6.32
N PRO A 148 -0.49 11.56 5.97
CA PRO A 148 0.75 11.63 5.20
C PRO A 148 1.94 11.02 5.96
N ASN A 149 2.95 10.60 5.20
CA ASN A 149 4.21 10.09 5.72
C ASN A 149 4.94 11.10 6.63
N SER A 150 4.89 12.40 6.34
CA SER A 150 5.45 13.44 7.23
C SER A 150 4.91 13.34 8.66
N ARG A 151 3.60 13.16 8.85
CA ARG A 151 3.01 12.98 10.18
C ARG A 151 3.46 11.68 10.85
N GLN A 152 3.54 10.59 10.09
CA GLN A 152 4.04 9.31 10.60
C GLN A 152 5.52 9.37 10.99
N ALA A 153 6.33 10.07 10.21
CA ALA A 153 7.74 10.31 10.47
C ALA A 153 7.97 11.12 11.74
N THR A 154 7.18 12.18 11.96
CA THR A 154 7.24 12.96 13.20
C THR A 154 6.94 12.09 14.42
N ALA A 155 5.86 11.29 14.37
CA ALA A 155 5.51 10.38 15.46
C ALA A 155 6.59 9.30 15.70
N ALA A 156 7.14 8.73 14.62
CA ALA A 156 8.21 7.75 14.70
C ALA A 156 9.49 8.33 15.33
N ALA A 157 9.91 9.51 14.86
CA ALA A 157 11.10 10.19 15.39
C ALA A 157 10.92 10.61 16.86
N GLU A 158 9.71 11.06 17.24
CA GLU A 158 9.38 11.36 18.63
C GLU A 158 9.45 10.13 19.53
N PHE A 159 8.95 8.99 19.06
CA PHE A 159 9.05 7.74 19.79
C PHE A 159 10.51 7.32 19.98
N VAL A 160 11.32 7.40 18.92
CA VAL A 160 12.76 7.06 18.98
C VAL A 160 13.51 7.95 19.97
N GLU A 161 13.23 9.26 19.97
CA GLU A 161 13.83 10.21 20.89
C GLU A 161 13.35 9.98 22.34
N LYS A 162 12.04 10.01 22.58
CA LYS A 162 11.48 10.09 23.93
C LYS A 162 11.40 8.75 24.63
N GLN A 163 11.02 7.71 23.90
CA GLN A 163 10.79 6.37 24.47
C GLN A 163 12.04 5.52 24.38
N LEU A 164 12.75 5.55 23.25
CA LEU A 164 13.95 4.74 23.07
C LEU A 164 15.21 5.42 23.55
N LYS A 165 15.20 6.76 23.66
CA LYS A 165 16.39 7.56 23.99
C LYS A 165 17.57 7.23 23.08
N ALA A 166 17.26 6.91 21.83
CA ALA A 166 18.24 6.53 20.81
C ALA A 166 18.80 7.80 20.15
N SER A 167 20.11 7.84 19.93
CA SER A 167 20.77 8.98 19.27
C SER A 167 21.49 8.58 17.99
N ARG A 168 21.90 7.33 17.84
CA ARG A 168 22.50 6.75 16.64
C ARG A 168 21.49 5.84 15.96
N VAL A 169 20.94 6.25 14.83
CA VAL A 169 19.86 5.49 14.17
C VAL A 169 20.27 5.00 12.79
N ALA A 170 19.71 3.87 12.38
CA ALA A 170 19.76 3.38 11.00
C ALA A 170 18.41 3.63 10.30
N VAL A 171 18.45 3.87 8.99
CA VAL A 171 17.29 3.89 8.11
C VAL A 171 17.49 2.83 7.04
N LEU A 172 16.57 1.86 6.98
CA LEU A 172 16.61 0.77 6.00
C LEU A 172 15.31 0.82 5.19
N ALA A 173 15.35 1.42 4.01
CA ALA A 173 14.15 1.74 3.24
C ALA A 173 13.95 0.78 2.06
N LYS A 174 12.73 0.31 1.85
CA LYS A 174 12.37 -0.38 0.61
C LYS A 174 12.53 0.58 -0.58
N ALA A 175 13.02 0.08 -1.71
CA ALA A 175 13.18 0.84 -2.94
C ALA A 175 11.82 1.09 -3.64
N ASN A 176 10.98 1.93 -3.04
CA ASN A 176 9.70 2.35 -3.63
C ASN A 176 9.28 3.77 -3.18
N PRO A 177 8.29 4.40 -3.85
CA PRO A 177 7.89 5.77 -3.53
C PRO A 177 7.37 5.98 -2.11
N TYR A 178 6.72 4.98 -1.50
CA TYR A 178 6.23 5.06 -0.12
C TYR A 178 7.40 5.15 0.87
N ALA A 179 8.29 4.16 0.82
CA ALA A 179 9.39 4.02 1.76
C ALA A 179 10.44 5.10 1.56
N ALA A 180 10.72 5.51 0.31
CA ALA A 180 11.63 6.61 0.03
C ALA A 180 11.17 7.94 0.63
N ASN A 181 9.89 8.29 0.48
CA ASN A 181 9.34 9.51 1.08
C ASN A 181 9.28 9.41 2.62
N LEU A 182 8.85 8.29 3.19
CA LEU A 182 8.83 8.11 4.64
C LEU A 182 10.24 8.16 5.26
N ALA A 183 11.23 7.55 4.61
CA ALA A 183 12.63 7.62 5.01
C ALA A 183 13.15 9.06 4.99
N ALA A 184 12.85 9.82 3.91
CA ALA A 184 13.27 11.21 3.79
C ALA A 184 12.67 12.08 4.92
N GLU A 185 11.37 11.95 5.20
CA GLU A 185 10.72 12.70 6.28
C GLU A 185 11.26 12.27 7.65
N PHE A 186 11.49 10.98 7.89
CA PHE A 186 12.09 10.52 9.15
C PHE A 186 13.50 11.09 9.35
N LYS A 187 14.36 11.09 8.32
CA LYS A 187 15.71 11.67 8.43
C LYS A 187 15.67 13.15 8.78
N LYS A 188 14.72 13.90 8.22
CA LYS A 188 14.50 15.31 8.55
C LYS A 188 14.07 15.49 10.00
N GLU A 189 13.12 14.68 10.49
CA GLU A 189 12.66 14.73 11.88
C GLU A 189 13.74 14.25 12.86
N ALA A 190 14.54 13.27 12.47
CA ALA A 190 15.68 12.78 13.26
C ALA A 190 16.72 13.88 13.47
N ALA A 191 17.10 14.58 12.40
CA ALA A 191 18.05 15.70 12.48
C ALA A 191 17.55 16.83 13.39
N LYS A 192 16.26 17.18 13.32
CA LYS A 192 15.65 18.20 14.20
C LYS A 192 15.71 17.84 15.69
N ARG A 193 15.76 16.54 16.00
CA ARG A 193 15.78 15.98 17.36
C ARG A 193 17.19 15.59 17.82
N GLY A 194 18.23 16.00 17.09
CA GLY A 194 19.62 15.73 17.45
C GLY A 194 20.06 14.27 17.26
N MET A 195 19.26 13.44 16.57
CA MET A 195 19.65 12.07 16.23
C MET A 195 20.57 12.08 15.00
N THR A 196 21.58 11.22 15.01
CA THR A 196 22.49 10.99 13.88
C THR A 196 22.08 9.73 13.12
N VAL A 197 21.79 9.87 11.83
CA VAL A 197 21.59 8.71 10.95
C VAL A 197 22.95 8.19 10.50
N VAL A 198 23.38 7.05 11.05
CA VAL A 198 24.73 6.49 10.85
C VAL A 198 24.77 5.36 9.81
N LEU A 199 23.59 4.91 9.36
CA LEU A 199 23.41 3.96 8.28
C LEU A 199 22.12 4.32 7.54
N ASP A 200 22.21 4.51 6.23
CA ASP A 200 21.07 4.80 5.35
C ASP A 200 21.19 3.91 4.13
N GLU A 201 20.34 2.88 4.06
CA GLU A 201 20.42 1.82 3.05
C GLU A 201 19.06 1.62 2.41
N GLN A 202 19.09 1.27 1.13
CA GLN A 202 17.91 0.82 0.40
C GLN A 202 17.97 -0.68 0.16
N TYR A 203 16.81 -1.34 0.15
CA TYR A 203 16.67 -2.75 -0.23
C TYR A 203 15.55 -2.95 -1.23
N GLU A 204 15.72 -3.94 -2.09
CA GLU A 204 14.76 -4.27 -3.14
C GLU A 204 13.64 -5.19 -2.66
N LEU A 205 12.48 -5.10 -3.34
CA LEU A 205 11.32 -5.99 -3.19
C LEU A 205 11.70 -7.48 -3.25
N SER A 206 12.68 -7.83 -4.08
CA SER A 206 13.14 -9.20 -4.31
C SER A 206 14.23 -9.68 -3.36
N ALA A 207 14.66 -8.84 -2.39
CA ALA A 207 15.72 -9.19 -1.46
C ALA A 207 15.29 -10.39 -0.58
N ARG A 208 15.63 -11.60 -1.02
CA ARG A 208 15.37 -12.85 -0.28
C ARG A 208 16.32 -13.02 0.91
N ASP A 209 17.46 -12.32 0.89
CA ASP A 209 18.46 -12.38 1.92
C ASP A 209 18.85 -10.99 2.42
N PHE A 210 18.53 -10.71 3.68
CA PHE A 210 18.91 -9.49 4.39
C PHE A 210 20.25 -9.60 5.13
N SER A 211 21.01 -10.70 4.97
CA SER A 211 22.24 -10.94 5.74
C SER A 211 23.26 -9.80 5.61
N VAL A 212 23.48 -9.28 4.40
CA VAL A 212 24.40 -8.14 4.18
C VAL A 212 23.93 -6.89 4.92
N LEU A 213 22.63 -6.61 4.87
CA LEU A 213 22.02 -5.45 5.54
C LEU A 213 22.13 -5.58 7.07
N VAL A 214 21.88 -6.78 7.60
CA VAL A 214 22.02 -7.09 9.02
C VAL A 214 23.48 -6.97 9.48
N GLU A 215 24.46 -7.41 8.67
CA GLU A 215 25.88 -7.23 9.01
C GLU A 215 26.33 -5.76 8.95
N LYS A 216 25.79 -4.97 8.03
CA LYS A 216 26.01 -3.51 8.03
C LYS A 216 25.40 -2.88 9.29
N LEU A 217 24.18 -3.25 9.65
CA LEU A 217 23.50 -2.78 10.86
C LEU A 217 24.29 -3.10 12.13
N ARG A 218 24.81 -4.33 12.23
CA ARG A 218 25.65 -4.79 13.34
C ARG A 218 26.94 -3.96 13.46
N ARG A 219 27.61 -3.69 12.34
CA ARG A 219 28.85 -2.90 12.32
C ARG A 219 28.62 -1.42 12.62
N ALA A 220 27.45 -0.88 12.27
CA ALA A 220 27.12 0.52 12.48
C ALA A 220 26.89 0.90 13.96
N GLN A 221 26.71 -0.10 14.85
CA GLN A 221 26.45 0.09 16.28
C GLN A 221 25.36 1.15 16.51
N VAL A 222 24.18 0.87 15.95
CA VAL A 222 23.00 1.75 16.06
C VAL A 222 22.19 1.43 17.31
N ASP A 223 21.56 2.43 17.89
CA ASP A 223 20.64 2.29 19.03
C ASP A 223 19.24 1.88 18.56
N ALA A 224 18.85 2.30 17.36
CA ALA A 224 17.56 1.98 16.75
C ALA A 224 17.67 1.89 15.22
N ALA A 225 16.77 1.10 14.61
CA ALA A 225 16.62 1.04 13.16
C ALA A 225 15.17 1.37 12.78
N PHE A 226 15.02 2.37 11.92
CA PHE A 226 13.76 2.70 11.27
C PHE A 226 13.69 2.01 9.92
N ILE A 227 12.61 1.29 9.65
CA ILE A 227 12.51 0.39 8.49
C ILE A 227 11.24 0.70 7.70
N PRO A 228 11.26 1.73 6.83
CA PRO A 228 10.16 2.00 5.91
C PRO A 228 10.03 0.85 4.89
N GLY A 229 8.99 0.04 5.03
CA GLY A 229 8.74 -1.12 4.18
C GLY A 229 7.35 -1.68 4.39
N ASN A 230 6.99 -2.74 3.64
CA ASN A 230 5.76 -3.47 3.94
C ASN A 230 5.96 -4.33 5.20
N TYR A 231 4.86 -4.84 5.76
CA TYR A 231 4.93 -5.59 7.01
C TYR A 231 5.69 -6.92 6.83
N GLU A 232 5.66 -7.52 5.64
CA GLU A 232 6.36 -8.77 5.34
C GLU A 232 7.88 -8.60 5.35
N ASP A 233 8.40 -7.55 4.72
CA ASP A 233 9.82 -7.18 4.74
C ASP A 233 10.29 -6.91 6.17
N THR A 234 9.50 -6.10 6.88
CA THR A 234 9.78 -5.76 8.27
C THR A 234 9.84 -7.01 9.15
N ALA A 235 8.91 -7.96 8.98
CA ALA A 235 8.88 -9.21 9.72
C ALA A 235 10.05 -10.14 9.36
N ARG A 236 10.45 -10.20 8.08
CA ARG A 236 11.60 -10.99 7.61
C ARG A 236 12.91 -10.44 8.18
N LEU A 237 13.09 -9.13 8.12
CA LEU A 237 14.27 -8.45 8.66
C LEU A 237 14.34 -8.61 10.19
N LEU A 238 13.22 -8.41 10.90
CA LEU A 238 13.13 -8.63 12.35
C LEU A 238 13.51 -10.07 12.73
N ARG A 239 12.98 -11.08 12.04
CA ARG A 239 13.33 -12.49 12.30
C ARG A 239 14.82 -12.78 12.14
N LYS A 240 15.48 -12.17 11.15
CA LYS A 240 16.92 -12.34 10.93
C LYS A 240 17.74 -11.68 12.04
N VAL A 241 17.33 -10.47 12.43
CA VAL A 241 17.97 -9.69 13.50
C VAL A 241 17.84 -10.39 14.86
N LEU A 242 16.67 -10.92 15.22
CA LEU A 242 16.42 -11.63 16.49
C LEU A 242 17.17 -12.96 16.63
N ARG A 243 17.63 -13.57 15.53
CA ARG A 243 18.42 -14.82 15.56
C ARG A 243 19.90 -14.58 15.86
N LEU A 244 20.32 -13.32 15.97
CA LEU A 244 21.67 -12.97 16.39
C LEU A 244 21.67 -12.72 17.91
N PRO A 245 22.61 -13.32 18.68
CA PRO A 245 22.65 -13.24 20.15
C PRO A 245 23.00 -11.85 20.72
N LEU A 246 22.81 -10.78 19.96
CA LEU A 246 23.37 -9.45 20.21
C LEU A 246 22.40 -8.41 20.80
N LEU A 247 21.13 -8.76 21.02
CA LEU A 247 20.06 -7.73 21.08
C LEU A 247 19.03 -7.96 22.20
N ALA A 248 19.51 -8.38 23.37
CA ALA A 248 18.67 -8.56 24.57
C ALA A 248 18.12 -7.25 25.17
N GLY A 249 18.49 -6.08 24.65
CA GLY A 249 18.02 -4.77 25.15
C GLY A 249 17.71 -3.72 24.09
N LEU A 250 17.74 -4.10 22.81
CA LEU A 250 17.84 -3.16 21.71
C LEU A 250 17.01 -3.68 20.55
N PHE A 251 15.73 -3.30 20.44
CA PHE A 251 15.01 -3.18 19.16
C PHE A 251 13.53 -2.90 19.43
N HIS A 252 13.17 -1.63 19.39
CA HIS A 252 11.81 -1.26 19.01
C HIS A 252 11.82 -1.05 17.50
N LEU A 253 11.61 -2.14 16.76
CA LEU A 253 11.22 -2.04 15.36
C LEU A 253 9.86 -1.33 15.31
N LEU A 254 9.87 -0.07 14.88
CA LEU A 254 8.68 0.69 14.57
C LEU A 254 8.11 0.16 13.25
N SER A 255 7.32 -0.91 13.34
CA SER A 255 6.25 -1.17 12.38
C SER A 255 5.03 -0.35 12.81
N LEU A 256 4.23 0.14 11.86
CA LEU A 256 3.01 0.92 12.11
C LEU A 256 2.07 0.30 13.15
N ALA A 257 2.12 -1.03 13.34
CA ALA A 257 1.39 -1.74 14.40
C ALA A 257 1.70 -1.23 15.83
N LYS A 258 2.93 -0.79 16.12
CA LYS A 258 3.29 -0.21 17.44
C LYS A 258 2.85 1.25 17.60
N ILE A 259 2.74 1.99 16.49
CA ILE A 259 2.32 3.40 16.52
C ILE A 259 0.79 3.50 16.73
N GLY A 260 0.02 2.55 16.22
CA GLY A 260 -1.43 2.48 16.43
C GLY A 260 -1.88 1.90 17.79
N ALA A 261 -1.01 1.18 18.50
CA ALA A 261 -1.33 0.57 19.79
C ALA A 261 -1.11 1.51 21.00
N GLY A 262 -0.61 2.73 20.76
CA GLY A 262 -0.25 3.69 21.81
C GLY A 262 -1.39 4.54 22.35
N GLU A 263 -2.62 4.43 21.84
CA GLU A 263 -3.73 5.30 22.29
C GLU A 263 -5.11 4.67 22.05
N GLN A 264 -5.44 3.64 22.83
CA GLN A 264 -6.84 3.35 23.21
C GLN A 264 -6.89 2.90 24.67
N GLN A 265 -6.48 3.79 25.58
CA GLN A 265 -7.16 3.85 26.88
C GLN A 265 -8.36 4.77 26.69
N SER A 266 -9.50 4.16 26.34
CA SER A 266 -10.81 4.81 26.44
C SER A 266 -11.07 5.10 27.92
N PRO A 267 -11.34 6.35 28.35
CA PRO A 267 -11.87 6.58 29.66
C PRO A 267 -13.29 6.01 29.70
N ALA A 268 -13.50 5.04 30.58
CA ALA A 268 -14.83 4.62 30.97
C ALA A 268 -15.61 5.85 31.45
N HIS A 269 -16.59 6.29 30.67
CA HIS A 269 -17.63 7.20 31.16
C HIS A 269 -18.94 6.43 31.29
N SER A 270 -19.10 5.97 32.52
CA SER A 270 -20.32 5.75 33.29
C SER A 270 -21.63 6.22 32.65
N ASP A 271 -22.58 5.29 32.62
CA ASP A 271 -24.01 5.54 32.75
C ASP A 271 -24.29 6.73 33.69
N THR A 272 -24.91 7.79 33.15
CA THR A 272 -25.89 8.57 33.91
C THR A 272 -27.04 8.96 33.00
N ASN A 273 -28.13 8.24 33.20
CA ASN A 273 -29.49 8.59 32.85
C ASN A 273 -29.86 10.02 33.33
N ARG A 274 -30.44 10.86 32.45
CA ARG A 274 -31.67 11.66 32.73
C ARG A 274 -32.07 12.56 31.55
N SER A 275 -33.27 12.27 31.03
CA SER A 275 -34.31 13.19 30.53
C SER A 275 -34.07 14.71 30.70
N VAL A 276 -34.21 15.47 29.60
CA VAL A 276 -35.41 16.29 29.23
C VAL A 276 -35.46 16.35 27.70
#